data_AF-A0A7X3Z998-F1
#
_entry.id   AF-A0A7X3Z998-F1
#
_cell.length_a   1.000
_cell.length_b   1.000
_cell.length_c   1.000
_cell.angle_alpha   90.00
_cell.angle_beta   90.00
_cell.angle_gamma   90.00
#
_symmetry.space_group_name_H-M   'P 1'
#
loop_
_entity.id
_entity.type
_entity.pdbx_description
1 polymer ?
#
loop_
_entity_poly.entity_id
_entity_poly.type
_entity_poly.pdbx_seq_one_letter_code
_entity_poly.pdbx_strand_id
1 'polypeptide(L)'
;MMARKSSGGFGWTISCGFHILCLCQYMVVWRKTCLGVAVWRILVSQRDNPHRFWYAQADGDFFGWARAHASGMEVSITDPDVFVSQVQGPNSLKILEAAAGALPEKFTYFACTQVELGGQDVVVTRTGYTNELGWEFYTEPHHDSDALWAHLQRAGAGLGMEILGLDAMNIRRIEAGILNAGSDFNETTTPYAAGLGRFVDADKFDFIGKAALEAADKG
;
A
#
# COMPACT_ATOMS: atom_id res chain seq x y z
N MET A 1 6.05 -34.78 -0.67
CA MET A 1 5.23 -35.78 0.04
C MET A 1 3.92 -35.92 -0.73
N MET A 2 3.58 -37.14 -1.18
CA MET A 2 2.61 -37.40 -2.24
C MET A 2 1.16 -37.07 -1.83
N ALA A 3 0.41 -36.40 -2.72
CA ALA A 3 -1.03 -36.19 -2.58
C ALA A 3 -1.80 -37.29 -3.34
N ARG A 4 -2.70 -37.99 -2.64
CA ARG A 4 -3.65 -38.95 -3.22
C ARG A 4 -4.97 -38.23 -3.47
N LYS A 5 -5.56 -38.45 -4.65
CA LYS A 5 -6.85 -37.89 -5.08
C LYS A 5 -7.99 -38.67 -4.42
N SER A 6 -8.89 -38.00 -3.70
CA SER A 6 -10.22 -38.52 -3.39
C SER A 6 -11.28 -37.74 -4.18
N SER A 7 -12.32 -38.47 -4.56
CA SER A 7 -13.39 -38.11 -5.48
C SER A 7 -14.51 -37.33 -4.79
N GLY A 8 -14.91 -36.20 -5.38
CA GLY A 8 -16.20 -35.51 -5.12
C GLY A 8 -16.09 -34.27 -4.25
N GLY A 9 -16.33 -33.09 -4.85
CA GLY A 9 -16.37 -31.77 -4.19
C GLY A 9 -15.19 -30.87 -4.57
N PHE A 10 -15.43 -29.87 -5.44
CA PHE A 10 -14.44 -28.84 -5.77
C PHE A 10 -14.32 -27.85 -4.61
N GLY A 11 -13.36 -28.09 -3.73
CA GLY A 11 -12.94 -27.18 -2.68
C GLY A 11 -11.58 -27.62 -2.16
N TRP A 12 -10.51 -26.95 -2.59
CA TRP A 12 -9.20 -27.14 -1.98
C TRP A 12 -9.06 -26.16 -0.82
N THR A 13 -9.21 -26.66 0.41
CA THR A 13 -8.79 -25.94 1.60
C THR A 13 -7.31 -26.25 1.83
N ILE A 14 -6.43 -25.27 1.58
CA ILE A 14 -5.06 -25.34 2.07
C ILE A 14 -5.08 -24.76 3.49
N SER A 15 -5.19 -25.63 4.50
CA SER A 15 -4.90 -25.23 5.88
C SER A 15 -3.39 -25.14 6.04
N CYS A 16 -2.84 -23.94 5.85
CA CYS A 16 -1.47 -23.65 6.29
C CYS A 16 -1.58 -22.85 7.58
N GLY A 17 -1.09 -23.42 8.68
CA GLY A 17 -0.94 -22.73 9.95
C GLY A 17 0.14 -21.66 9.85
N PHE A 18 -0.21 -20.50 9.30
CA PHE A 18 0.55 -19.27 9.42
C PHE A 18 -0.43 -18.18 9.84
N HIS A 19 -0.07 -17.44 10.89
CA HIS A 19 -0.70 -16.17 11.19
C HIS A 19 -0.55 -15.28 9.95
N ILE A 20 -1.63 -15.06 9.20
CA ILE A 20 -1.62 -14.08 8.09
C ILE A 20 -1.48 -12.71 8.75
N LEU A 21 -0.25 -12.20 8.77
CA LEU A 21 0.08 -10.82 9.11
C LEU A 21 -0.52 -9.94 8.01
N CYS A 22 -1.24 -8.87 8.39
CA CYS A 22 -1.57 -7.79 7.45
C CYS A 22 -0.23 -7.19 6.98
N LEU A 23 0.15 -7.48 5.74
CA LEU A 23 1.43 -7.08 5.16
C LEU A 23 1.16 -6.04 4.09
N CYS A 24 1.75 -4.87 4.25
CA CYS A 24 1.84 -3.89 3.18
C CYS A 24 3.07 -4.22 2.32
N GLN A 25 2.95 -4.10 1.00
CA GLN A 25 4.08 -4.31 0.07
C GLN A 25 4.13 -3.24 -1.01
N TYR A 26 5.34 -3.02 -1.54
CA TYR A 26 5.51 -2.31 -2.81
C TYR A 26 5.20 -3.26 -3.96
N MET A 27 4.38 -2.79 -4.90
CA MET A 27 4.12 -3.47 -6.16
C MET A 27 4.27 -2.45 -7.28
N VAL A 28 4.93 -2.85 -8.37
CA VAL A 28 5.02 -2.03 -9.58
C VAL A 28 4.34 -2.77 -10.72
N VAL A 29 3.49 -2.07 -11.46
CA VAL A 29 2.65 -2.61 -12.52
C VAL A 29 3.15 -2.13 -13.89
N TRP A 30 3.07 -2.98 -14.91
CA TRP A 30 3.60 -2.69 -16.26
C TRP A 30 2.61 -3.09 -17.36
N ARG A 31 2.70 -2.46 -18.54
CA ARG A 31 1.87 -2.79 -19.72
C ARG A 31 2.57 -3.83 -20.61
N LYS A 32 1.80 -4.49 -21.49
CA LYS A 32 2.29 -5.57 -22.39
C LYS A 32 3.24 -5.11 -23.51
N THR A 33 3.03 -3.92 -24.07
CA THR A 33 3.73 -3.44 -25.28
C THR A 33 4.58 -2.19 -25.05
N CYS A 34 4.47 -1.58 -23.88
CA CYS A 34 5.17 -0.36 -23.48
C CYS A 34 5.51 -0.44 -21.99
N LEU A 35 6.61 0.22 -21.60
CA LEU A 35 7.23 0.18 -20.29
C LEU A 35 6.47 1.03 -19.25
N GLY A 36 5.24 0.66 -18.88
CA GLY A 36 4.70 1.00 -17.55
C GLY A 36 3.30 1.59 -17.46
N VAL A 37 2.58 1.17 -16.42
CA VAL A 37 1.65 1.99 -15.63
C VAL A 37 2.11 1.74 -14.20
N ALA A 38 3.10 2.50 -13.76
CA ALA A 38 3.66 2.28 -12.45
C ALA A 38 2.74 2.90 -11.41
N VAL A 39 2.17 2.04 -10.57
CA VAL A 39 1.30 2.47 -9.51
C VAL A 39 2.02 2.23 -8.21
N TRP A 40 2.21 3.32 -7.49
CA TRP A 40 2.79 3.31 -6.16
C TRP A 40 1.68 3.07 -5.14
N ARG A 41 1.87 2.04 -4.30
CA ARG A 41 1.54 1.97 -2.86
C ARG A 41 0.57 0.85 -2.40
N ILE A 42 0.97 0.28 -1.26
CA ILE A 42 0.33 -0.61 -0.29
C ILE A 42 -0.84 -1.48 -0.81
N LEU A 43 -0.54 -2.77 -0.97
CA LEU A 43 -1.55 -3.83 -0.90
C LEU A 43 -1.89 -4.09 0.57
N VAL A 44 -3.07 -3.68 1.05
CA VAL A 44 -3.56 -4.10 2.37
C VAL A 44 -4.32 -5.41 2.18
N SER A 45 -3.73 -6.53 2.61
CA SER A 45 -4.48 -7.77 2.80
C SER A 45 -5.18 -7.69 4.15
N GLN A 46 -6.51 -7.59 4.16
CA GLN A 46 -7.22 -7.59 5.44
C GLN A 46 -7.10 -8.96 6.10
N ARG A 47 -6.77 -8.98 7.40
CA ARG A 47 -6.48 -10.22 8.15
C ARG A 47 -7.68 -11.17 8.21
N ASP A 48 -8.88 -10.60 8.18
CA ASP A 48 -10.18 -11.25 8.22
C ASP A 48 -10.67 -11.72 6.84
N ASN A 49 -10.09 -11.21 5.74
CA ASN A 49 -10.44 -11.63 4.39
C ASN A 49 -9.20 -11.76 3.47
N PRO A 50 -8.66 -12.97 3.29
CA PRO A 50 -7.47 -13.20 2.45
C PRO A 50 -7.71 -12.99 0.95
N HIS A 51 -8.96 -12.72 0.54
CA HIS A 51 -9.34 -12.46 -0.85
C HIS A 51 -9.65 -10.98 -1.12
N ARG A 52 -9.53 -10.10 -0.11
CA ARG A 52 -9.72 -8.65 -0.26
C ARG A 52 -8.38 -7.95 -0.16
N PHE A 53 -8.08 -7.16 -1.19
CA PHE A 53 -6.89 -6.34 -1.28
C PHE A 53 -7.29 -4.90 -1.50
N TRP A 54 -6.72 -3.98 -0.71
CA TRP A 54 -6.79 -2.55 -1.04
C TRP A 54 -5.53 -2.17 -1.78
N TYR A 55 -5.70 -1.32 -2.79
CA TYR A 55 -4.60 -0.77 -3.54
C TYR A 55 -4.64 0.74 -3.42
N ALA A 56 -3.68 1.31 -2.68
CA ALA A 56 -3.55 2.75 -2.59
C ALA A 56 -2.90 3.25 -3.89
N GLN A 57 -3.69 3.87 -4.75
CA GLN A 57 -3.23 4.32 -6.06
C GLN A 57 -2.59 5.73 -5.96
N ALA A 58 -1.45 5.91 -6.63
CA ALA A 58 -0.85 7.21 -6.94
C ALA A 58 -1.42 7.80 -8.25
N ASP A 59 -0.78 8.81 -8.84
CA ASP A 59 -1.22 9.39 -10.11
C ASP A 59 -1.28 8.35 -11.25
N GLY A 60 -2.31 8.43 -12.10
CA GLY A 60 -2.50 7.57 -13.27
C GLY A 60 -3.90 6.95 -13.36
N ASP A 61 -4.09 6.01 -14.30
CA ASP A 61 -5.34 5.25 -14.47
C ASP A 61 -5.13 3.75 -14.19
N PHE A 62 -4.80 3.43 -12.93
CA PHE A 62 -4.73 2.03 -12.51
C PHE A 62 -6.09 1.35 -12.55
N PHE A 63 -7.13 2.04 -12.07
CA PHE A 63 -8.47 1.47 -11.96
C PHE A 63 -8.99 0.99 -13.32
N GLY A 64 -8.88 1.81 -14.37
CA GLY A 64 -9.23 1.42 -15.73
C GLY A 64 -8.36 0.28 -16.26
N TRP A 65 -7.05 0.34 -16.03
CA TRP A 65 -6.10 -0.71 -16.41
C TRP A 65 -6.45 -2.06 -15.76
N ALA A 66 -6.70 -2.08 -14.45
CA ALA A 66 -7.00 -3.29 -13.70
C ALA A 66 -8.31 -3.92 -14.18
N ARG A 67 -9.35 -3.11 -14.43
CA ARG A 67 -10.62 -3.57 -15.01
C ARG A 67 -10.45 -4.15 -16.41
N ALA A 68 -9.62 -3.55 -17.25
CA ALA A 68 -9.36 -4.08 -18.59
C ALA A 68 -8.65 -5.45 -18.54
N HIS A 69 -7.81 -5.67 -17.54
CA HIS A 69 -7.08 -6.93 -17.34
C HIS A 69 -7.81 -7.99 -16.50
N ALA A 70 -8.95 -7.65 -15.90
CA ALA A 70 -9.77 -8.59 -15.13
C ALA A 70 -10.60 -9.57 -15.98
N SER A 71 -10.55 -9.47 -17.31
CA SER A 71 -11.32 -10.35 -18.21
C SER A 71 -10.97 -11.83 -17.99
N GLY A 72 -11.99 -12.65 -17.72
CA GLY A 72 -11.83 -14.08 -17.42
C GLY A 72 -11.39 -14.38 -15.97
N MET A 73 -11.29 -13.37 -15.11
CA MET A 73 -11.02 -13.51 -13.68
C MET A 73 -12.31 -13.36 -12.86
N GLU A 74 -12.46 -14.14 -11.80
CA GLU A 74 -13.54 -13.97 -10.81
C GLU A 74 -13.11 -12.92 -9.77
N VAL A 75 -13.18 -11.65 -10.16
CA VAL A 75 -12.75 -10.52 -9.31
C VAL A 75 -13.69 -9.33 -9.44
N SER A 76 -13.93 -8.64 -8.33
CA SER A 76 -14.60 -7.34 -8.29
C SER A 76 -13.57 -6.24 -8.03
N ILE A 77 -13.57 -5.20 -8.87
CA ILE A 77 -12.69 -4.04 -8.74
C ILE A 77 -13.57 -2.81 -8.57
N THR A 78 -13.46 -2.17 -7.41
CA THR A 78 -14.28 -1.01 -7.01
C THR A 78 -13.41 0.02 -6.31
N ASP A 79 -13.75 1.29 -6.45
CA ASP A 79 -13.24 2.35 -5.57
C ASP A 79 -14.03 2.32 -4.25
N PRO A 80 -13.39 2.06 -3.10
CA PRO A 80 -14.08 2.01 -1.81
C PRO A 80 -14.34 3.37 -1.16
N ASP A 81 -13.97 4.49 -1.81
CA ASP A 81 -14.10 5.86 -1.28
C ASP A 81 -13.34 6.03 0.06
N VAL A 82 -12.08 5.57 0.06
CA VAL A 82 -11.19 5.60 1.23
C VAL A 82 -10.14 6.68 1.05
N PHE A 83 -10.03 7.55 2.04
CA PHE A 83 -9.04 8.63 2.06
C PHE A 83 -7.84 8.25 2.91
N VAL A 84 -6.64 8.62 2.48
CA VAL A 84 -5.40 8.35 3.22
C VAL A 84 -4.81 9.67 3.72
N SER A 85 -4.62 9.76 5.03
CA SER A 85 -3.87 10.85 5.68
C SER A 85 -2.61 10.28 6.34
N GLN A 86 -1.63 11.13 6.66
CA GLN A 86 -0.39 10.66 7.26
C GLN A 86 0.17 11.61 8.33
N VAL A 87 0.74 11.04 9.39
CA VAL A 87 1.52 11.75 10.40
C VAL A 87 2.94 11.19 10.34
N GLN A 88 3.90 12.04 9.98
CA GLN A 88 5.29 11.66 9.71
C GLN A 88 6.24 12.54 10.52
N GLY A 89 7.40 12.00 10.89
CA GLY A 89 8.46 12.67 11.64
C GLY A 89 8.81 11.96 12.95
N PRO A 90 9.84 12.43 13.67
CA PRO A 90 10.42 11.72 14.82
C PRO A 90 9.47 11.54 16.01
N ASN A 91 8.48 12.42 16.16
CA ASN A 91 7.48 12.34 17.24
C ASN A 91 6.19 11.60 16.84
N SER A 92 6.08 11.12 15.60
CA SER A 92 4.85 10.52 15.10
C SER A 92 4.39 9.29 15.92
N LEU A 93 5.33 8.54 16.53
CA LEU A 93 4.98 7.39 17.39
C LEU A 93 4.27 7.87 18.65
N LYS A 94 4.83 8.89 19.29
CA LYS A 94 4.28 9.48 20.52
C LYS A 94 2.90 10.06 20.26
N ILE A 95 2.69 10.65 19.08
CA ILE A 95 1.39 11.16 18.66
C ILE A 95 0.40 10.01 18.50
N LEU A 96 0.80 8.92 17.82
CA LEU A 96 -0.03 7.74 17.66
C LEU A 96 -0.37 7.10 19.03
N GLU A 97 0.61 6.94 19.91
CA GLU A 97 0.44 6.43 21.27
C GLU A 97 -0.50 7.31 22.11
N ALA A 98 -0.43 8.64 21.97
CA ALA A 98 -1.32 9.56 22.65
C ALA A 98 -2.74 9.57 22.07
N ALA A 99 -2.90 9.25 20.78
CA ALA A 99 -4.19 9.24 20.09
C ALA A 99 -4.91 7.88 20.19
N ALA A 100 -4.17 6.79 20.32
CA ALA A 100 -4.71 5.43 20.30
C ALA A 100 -5.15 4.95 21.68
N GLY A 101 -6.23 4.17 21.72
CA GLY A 101 -6.62 3.45 22.94
C GLY A 101 -5.63 2.33 23.29
N ALA A 102 -5.23 1.54 22.28
CA ALA A 102 -4.20 0.52 22.40
C ALA A 102 -3.49 0.34 21.05
N LEU A 103 -2.20 0.00 21.09
CA LEU A 103 -1.40 -0.35 19.92
C LEU A 103 -0.91 -1.79 20.00
N PRO A 104 -0.71 -2.47 18.86
CA PRO A 104 -0.10 -3.79 18.85
C PRO A 104 1.33 -3.75 19.40
N GLU A 105 1.73 -4.78 20.14
CA GLU A 105 3.04 -4.91 20.80
C GLU A 105 4.23 -4.70 19.82
N LYS A 106 4.03 -5.05 18.55
CA LYS A 106 5.02 -4.83 17.48
C LYS A 106 4.35 -4.19 16.27
N PHE A 107 4.67 -2.93 16.02
CA PHE A 107 4.31 -2.25 14.78
C PHE A 107 5.54 -2.06 13.89
N THR A 108 5.95 -3.12 13.20
CA THR A 108 7.15 -3.12 12.34
C THR A 108 6.91 -2.34 11.05
N TYR A 109 7.99 -1.96 10.36
CA TYR A 109 7.88 -1.27 9.06
C TYR A 109 7.04 -2.12 8.09
N PHE A 110 6.15 -1.49 7.31
CA PHE A 110 5.16 -2.15 6.45
C PHE A 110 4.10 -3.02 7.15
N ALA A 111 3.99 -2.96 8.47
CA ALA A 111 2.86 -3.57 9.15
C ALA A 111 1.60 -2.72 8.95
N CYS A 112 0.46 -3.39 9.03
CA CYS A 112 -0.88 -2.83 8.98
C CYS A 112 -1.69 -3.40 10.16
N THR A 113 -2.56 -2.59 10.76
CA THR A 113 -3.50 -3.05 11.78
C THR A 113 -4.72 -2.13 11.84
N GLN A 114 -5.81 -2.58 12.47
CA GLN A 114 -6.84 -1.68 12.96
C GLN A 114 -6.42 -1.09 14.32
N VAL A 115 -6.72 0.18 14.54
CA VAL A 115 -6.44 0.93 15.77
C VAL A 115 -7.65 1.80 16.09
N GLU A 116 -8.12 1.75 17.33
CA GLU A 116 -9.16 2.66 17.81
C GLU A 116 -8.56 4.06 18.02
N LEU A 117 -9.05 5.05 17.26
CA LEU A 117 -8.68 6.46 17.33
C LEU A 117 -9.93 7.30 17.56
N GLY A 118 -10.03 7.95 18.72
CA GLY A 118 -11.16 8.82 19.02
C GLY A 118 -12.52 8.12 18.96
N GLY A 119 -12.58 6.84 19.33
CA GLY A 119 -13.79 6.00 19.29
C GLY A 119 -14.13 5.41 17.92
N GLN A 120 -13.19 5.41 16.97
CA GLN A 120 -13.37 4.88 15.61
C GLN A 120 -12.24 3.89 15.27
N ASP A 121 -12.59 2.72 14.73
CA ASP A 121 -11.63 1.68 14.35
C ASP A 121 -11.04 1.94 12.97
N VAL A 122 -9.85 2.54 12.91
CA VAL A 122 -9.21 2.98 11.66
C VAL A 122 -8.12 2.00 11.25
N VAL A 123 -8.01 1.70 9.95
CA VAL A 123 -6.87 0.97 9.42
C VAL A 123 -5.65 1.90 9.41
N VAL A 124 -4.61 1.49 10.13
CA VAL A 124 -3.35 2.22 10.27
C VAL A 124 -2.21 1.40 9.72
N THR A 125 -1.31 2.03 8.97
CA THR A 125 -0.12 1.38 8.40
C THR A 125 1.15 2.11 8.81
N ARG A 126 2.23 1.38 9.08
CA ARG A 126 3.56 1.98 9.31
C ARG A 126 4.30 2.18 7.98
N THR A 127 3.86 3.19 7.25
CA THR A 127 4.30 3.60 5.91
C THR A 127 4.26 5.14 5.80
N GLY A 128 4.78 5.71 4.72
CA GLY A 128 4.89 7.16 4.57
C GLY A 128 5.53 7.60 3.26
N TYR A 129 5.30 8.86 2.87
CA TYR A 129 5.87 9.48 1.66
C TYR A 129 6.96 10.50 1.98
N THR A 130 7.71 10.28 3.07
CA THR A 130 8.74 11.20 3.57
C THR A 130 10.03 10.49 3.99
N ASN A 131 10.06 9.15 4.02
CA ASN A 131 11.15 8.33 4.57
C ASN A 131 11.51 8.65 6.04
N GLU A 132 10.60 9.28 6.76
CA GLU A 132 10.66 9.44 8.20
C GLU A 132 9.91 8.31 8.90
N LEU A 133 10.07 8.20 10.22
CA LEU A 133 9.12 7.42 11.01
C LEU A 133 7.72 8.04 10.83
N GLY A 134 6.71 7.21 10.60
CA GLY A 134 5.35 7.70 10.46
C GLY A 134 4.32 6.63 10.16
N TRP A 135 3.07 7.09 10.14
CA TRP A 135 1.89 6.28 9.96
C TRP A 135 0.94 6.91 8.96
N GLU A 136 0.19 6.05 8.28
CA GLU A 136 -0.94 6.44 7.46
C GLU A 136 -2.24 5.92 8.06
N PHE A 137 -3.30 6.69 7.87
CA PHE A 137 -4.64 6.44 8.41
C PHE A 137 -5.60 6.38 7.24
N TYR A 138 -6.31 5.26 7.12
CA TYR A 138 -7.25 4.98 6.04
C TYR A 138 -8.67 5.22 6.54
N THR A 139 -9.26 6.33 6.09
CA THR A 139 -10.58 6.78 6.48
C THR A 139 -11.62 6.29 5.47
N GLU A 140 -12.34 5.23 5.83
CA GLU A 140 -13.51 4.71 5.09
C GLU A 140 -14.77 5.58 5.23
N PRO A 141 -15.78 5.46 4.34
CA PRO A 141 -16.97 6.33 4.32
C PRO A 141 -17.84 6.36 5.58
N HIS A 142 -17.72 5.34 6.43
CA HIS A 142 -18.48 5.25 7.68
C HIS A 142 -17.82 6.01 8.84
N HIS A 143 -16.60 6.50 8.65
CA HIS A 143 -15.88 7.28 9.64
C HIS A 143 -16.26 8.76 9.59
N ASP A 144 -16.20 9.41 10.74
CA ASP A 144 -16.18 10.87 10.87
C ASP A 144 -14.72 11.36 10.73
N SER A 145 -14.36 11.75 9.51
CA SER A 145 -13.02 12.22 9.15
C SER A 145 -12.60 13.47 9.91
N ASP A 146 -13.55 14.39 10.15
CA ASP A 146 -13.29 15.66 10.82
C ASP A 146 -13.02 15.42 12.31
N ALA A 147 -13.79 14.53 12.95
CA ALA A 147 -13.56 14.12 14.33
C ALA A 147 -12.22 13.39 14.48
N LEU A 148 -11.86 12.48 13.55
CA LEU A 148 -10.56 11.81 13.53
C LEU A 148 -9.41 12.81 13.44
N TRP A 149 -9.49 13.76 12.49
CA TRP A 149 -8.45 14.75 12.30
C TRP A 149 -8.31 15.70 13.50
N ALA A 150 -9.44 16.14 14.07
CA ALA A 150 -9.44 16.96 15.27
C ALA A 150 -8.86 16.20 16.48
N HIS A 151 -9.11 14.89 16.59
CA HIS A 151 -8.54 14.04 17.62
C HIS A 151 -7.01 13.92 17.49
N LEU A 152 -6.52 13.63 16.29
CA LEU A 152 -5.08 13.58 15.99
C LEU A 152 -4.39 14.92 16.27
N GLN A 153 -5.01 16.04 15.91
CA GLN A 153 -4.50 17.38 16.20
C GLN A 153 -4.38 17.65 17.69
N ARG A 154 -5.40 17.30 18.48
CA ARG A 154 -5.35 17.45 19.94
C ARG A 154 -4.24 16.60 20.56
N ALA A 155 -4.10 15.35 20.12
CA ALA A 155 -3.04 14.46 20.59
C ALA A 155 -1.63 14.98 20.21
N GLY A 156 -1.50 15.58 19.03
CA GLY A 156 -0.22 16.08 18.50
C GLY A 156 0.18 17.48 18.97
N ALA A 157 -0.75 18.29 19.49
CA ALA A 157 -0.50 19.70 19.82
C ALA A 157 0.66 19.90 20.81
N GLY A 158 0.75 19.07 21.84
CA GLY A 158 1.85 19.11 22.83
C GLY A 158 3.17 18.49 22.34
N LEU A 159 3.18 17.88 21.15
CA LEU A 159 4.31 17.13 20.59
C LEU A 159 4.92 17.82 19.35
N GLY A 160 4.47 19.04 19.04
CA GLY A 160 4.94 19.83 17.91
C GLY A 160 4.38 19.37 16.56
N MET A 161 3.18 18.77 16.54
CA MET A 161 2.54 18.41 15.28
C MET A 161 2.10 19.66 14.53
N GLU A 162 2.45 19.74 13.26
CA GLU A 162 2.06 20.81 12.35
C GLU A 162 1.39 20.24 11.10
N ILE A 163 0.54 21.05 10.46
CA ILE A 163 -0.09 20.69 9.19
C ILE A 163 0.82 21.11 8.05
N LEU A 164 1.15 20.17 7.17
CA LEU A 164 2.00 20.41 6.01
C LEU A 164 1.19 20.24 4.73
N GLY A 165 1.40 21.16 3.78
CA GLY A 165 0.83 21.08 2.45
C GLY A 165 1.62 20.15 1.51
N LEU A 166 1.08 19.95 0.31
CA LEU A 166 1.65 19.08 -0.72
C LEU A 166 3.06 19.54 -1.16
N ASP A 167 3.33 20.84 -1.19
CA ASP A 167 4.63 21.36 -1.61
C ASP A 167 5.76 20.93 -0.67
N ALA A 168 5.53 21.01 0.65
CA ALA A 168 6.47 20.53 1.64
C ALA A 168 6.68 19.00 1.52
N MET A 169 5.61 18.25 1.26
CA MET A 169 5.68 16.81 1.03
C MET A 169 6.51 16.48 -0.24
N ASN A 170 6.37 17.26 -1.30
CA ASN A 170 7.13 17.08 -2.53
C ASN A 170 8.64 17.34 -2.34
N ILE A 171 9.03 18.29 -1.49
CA ILE A 171 10.45 18.47 -1.15
C ILE A 171 10.95 17.26 -0.36
N ARG A 172 10.21 16.82 0.65
CA ARG A 172 10.60 15.70 1.52
C ARG A 172 10.76 14.38 0.76
N ARG A 173 9.83 14.06 -0.14
CA ARG A 173 9.91 12.82 -0.93
C ARG A 173 11.15 12.82 -1.86
N ILE A 174 11.55 14.00 -2.38
CA ILE A 174 12.76 14.13 -3.22
C ILE A 174 14.01 13.90 -2.37
N GLU A 175 14.12 14.56 -1.20
CA GLU A 175 15.23 14.35 -0.25
C GLU A 175 15.33 12.88 0.19
N ALA A 176 14.18 12.22 0.31
CA ALA A 176 14.05 10.82 0.65
C ALA A 176 14.40 9.84 -0.48
N GLY A 177 14.57 10.30 -1.72
CA GLY A 177 14.76 9.45 -2.89
C GLY A 177 13.52 8.61 -3.25
N ILE A 178 12.34 9.09 -2.87
CA ILE A 178 11.06 8.47 -3.21
C ILE A 178 10.60 9.00 -4.57
N LEU A 179 10.42 8.09 -5.52
CA LEU A 179 10.08 8.42 -6.90
C LEU A 179 8.56 8.58 -7.09
N ASN A 180 8.17 9.58 -7.86
CA ASN A 180 6.80 9.86 -8.25
C ASN A 180 6.51 9.44 -9.70
N ALA A 181 5.40 8.74 -9.90
CA ALA A 181 4.92 8.41 -11.24
C ALA A 181 4.51 9.68 -11.98
N GLY A 182 4.78 9.75 -13.29
CA GLY A 182 4.51 10.92 -14.13
C GLY A 182 5.54 12.04 -14.02
N SER A 183 6.25 12.17 -12.89
CA SER A 183 7.34 13.15 -12.72
C SER A 183 8.73 12.55 -12.95
N ASP A 184 9.06 11.46 -12.25
CA ASP A 184 10.41 10.89 -12.30
C ASP A 184 10.52 9.67 -13.22
N PHE A 185 9.42 8.96 -13.43
CA PHE A 185 9.30 7.87 -14.39
C PHE A 185 7.89 7.84 -14.97
N ASN A 186 7.75 7.29 -16.18
CA ASN A 186 6.46 7.13 -16.85
C ASN A 186 6.44 5.86 -17.71
N GLU A 187 5.47 5.73 -18.61
CA GLU A 187 5.31 4.59 -19.52
C GLU A 187 6.46 4.34 -20.52
N THR A 188 7.45 5.24 -20.56
CA THR A 188 8.65 5.12 -21.38
C THR A 188 9.89 4.70 -20.58
N THR A 189 9.78 4.61 -19.25
CA THR A 189 10.91 4.34 -18.34
C THR A 189 10.86 2.91 -17.82
N THR A 190 11.93 2.13 -17.99
CA THR A 190 12.01 0.78 -17.40
C THR A 190 12.25 0.87 -15.89
N PRO A 191 11.83 -0.13 -15.08
CA PRO A 191 12.18 -0.17 -13.66
C PRO A 191 13.69 -0.17 -13.45
N TYR A 192 14.47 -0.78 -14.35
CA TYR A 192 15.93 -0.77 -14.27
C TYR A 192 16.50 0.63 -14.47
N ALA A 193 16.03 1.35 -15.50
CA ALA A 193 16.43 2.74 -15.77
C ALA A 193 16.03 3.70 -14.64
N ALA A 194 14.90 3.44 -13.97
CA ALA A 194 14.45 4.20 -12.80
C ALA A 194 15.16 3.80 -11.49
N GLY A 195 16.11 2.86 -11.50
CA GLY A 195 16.75 2.36 -10.27
C GLY A 195 15.85 1.51 -9.36
N LEU A 196 14.70 1.08 -9.87
CA LEU A 196 13.70 0.24 -9.21
C LEU A 196 13.88 -1.26 -9.51
N GLY A 197 14.96 -1.66 -10.17
CA GLY A 197 15.23 -3.05 -10.56
C GLY A 197 15.17 -4.06 -9.40
N ARG A 198 15.53 -3.64 -8.17
CA ARG A 198 15.43 -4.46 -6.95
C ARG A 198 14.01 -4.92 -6.60
N PHE A 199 12.99 -4.27 -7.16
CA PHE A 199 11.58 -4.61 -6.94
C PHE A 199 11.01 -5.51 -8.04
N VAL A 200 11.81 -5.86 -9.05
CA VAL A 200 11.41 -6.77 -10.13
C VAL A 200 11.77 -8.20 -9.72
N ASP A 201 10.76 -8.99 -9.37
CA ASP A 201 10.90 -10.43 -9.19
C ASP A 201 10.72 -11.12 -10.55
N ALA A 202 11.83 -11.33 -11.27
CA ALA A 202 11.84 -11.97 -12.58
C ALA A 202 11.51 -13.48 -12.52
N ASP A 203 11.71 -14.11 -11.36
CA ASP A 203 11.49 -15.54 -11.15
C ASP A 203 10.01 -15.86 -10.90
N LYS A 204 9.21 -14.84 -10.53
CA LYS A 204 7.75 -14.97 -10.42
C LYS A 204 7.13 -15.44 -11.73
N PHE A 205 6.00 -16.16 -11.63
CA PHE A 205 5.23 -16.65 -12.77
C PHE A 205 4.85 -15.53 -13.75
N ASP A 206 4.36 -15.90 -14.94
CA ASP A 206 3.99 -14.97 -16.02
C ASP A 206 3.15 -13.78 -15.53
N PHE A 207 3.77 -12.59 -15.55
CA PHE A 207 3.14 -11.32 -15.18
C PHE A 207 3.17 -10.35 -16.37
N ILE A 208 2.23 -9.40 -16.37
CA ILE A 208 2.08 -8.45 -17.47
C ILE A 208 3.37 -7.62 -17.61
N GLY A 209 4.00 -7.70 -18.79
CA GLY A 209 5.24 -7.00 -19.10
C GLY A 209 6.52 -7.82 -18.87
N LYS A 210 6.44 -9.07 -18.41
CA LYS A 210 7.60 -9.94 -18.14
C LYS A 210 8.57 -10.04 -19.32
N ALA A 211 8.08 -10.43 -20.51
CA ALA A 211 8.91 -10.56 -21.70
C ALA A 211 9.60 -9.23 -22.10
N ALA A 212 8.93 -8.09 -21.91
CA ALA A 212 9.52 -6.77 -22.17
C ALA A 212 10.62 -6.42 -21.15
N LEU A 213 10.44 -6.78 -19.87
CA LEU A 213 11.46 -6.60 -18.84
C LEU A 213 12.66 -7.54 -19.03
N GLU A 214 12.45 -8.76 -19.50
CA GLU A 214 13.53 -9.70 -19.79
C GLU A 214 14.46 -9.21 -20.91
N ALA A 215 13.89 -8.52 -21.90
CA ALA A 215 14.62 -7.92 -23.01
C ALA A 215 15.14 -6.50 -22.73
N ALA A 216 14.74 -5.88 -21.62
CA ALA A 216 15.13 -4.52 -21.28
C ALA A 216 16.61 -4.46 -20.87
N ASP A 217 17.25 -3.32 -21.15
CA ASP A 217 18.54 -2.99 -20.58
C ASP A 217 18.42 -2.88 -19.04
N LYS A 218 19.33 -3.54 -18.34
CA LYS A 218 19.32 -3.67 -16.88
C LYS A 218 20.27 -2.67 -16.20
N GLY A 219 20.99 -1.87 -17.00
CA GLY A 219 22.03 -0.95 -16.52
C GLY A 219 23.41 -1.58 -16.54
#